data_AF-A0A659QFQ3-F1
#
_entry.id   AF-A0A659QFQ3-F1
#
_cell.length_a   1.000
_cell.length_b   1.000
_cell.length_c   1.000
_cell.angle_alpha   90.00
_cell.angle_beta   90.00
_cell.angle_gamma   90.00
#
_symmetry.space_group_name_H-M   'P 1'
#
loop_
_entity.id
_entity.type
_entity.pdbx_description
1 polymer ?
#
loop_
_entity_poly.entity_id
_entity_poly.type
_entity_poly.pdbx_seq_one_letter_code
_entity_poly.pdbx_strand_id
1 'polypeptide(L)' 'SRLWYLKFRFGNKENRMALGPYPLISLALAREKQADIRRLILEGINPAEKRREDKRGGEPL' A
#
# COMPACT_ATOMS: atom_id res chain seq x y z
N SER A 1 -2.26 18.21 2.17
CA SER A 1 -2.37 17.32 0.98
C SER A 1 -3.31 16.17 1.29
N ARG A 2 -4.27 15.86 0.40
CA ARG A 2 -5.20 14.73 0.59
C ARG A 2 -4.54 13.46 0.05
N LEU A 3 -4.38 12.46 0.89
CA LEU A 3 -3.79 11.17 0.55
C LEU A 3 -4.72 10.06 1.02
N TRP A 4 -4.86 9.03 0.20
CA TRP A 4 -5.48 7.79 0.62
C TRP A 4 -4.54 7.05 1.55
N TYR A 5 -5.06 6.59 2.69
CA TYR A 5 -4.30 5.78 3.62
C TYR A 5 -5.03 4.49 3.93
N LEU A 6 -4.28 3.41 4.05
CA LEU A 6 -4.75 2.13 4.53
C LEU A 6 -4.13 1.85 5.90
N LYS A 7 -4.98 1.57 6.87
CA LYS A 7 -4.59 1.07 8.19
C LYS A 7 -4.65 -0.46 8.17
N PHE A 8 -3.59 -1.12 8.62
CA PHE A 8 -3.51 -2.59 8.66
C PHE A 8 -2.76 -3.08 9.89
N ARG A 9 -2.89 -4.37 10.19
CA ARG A 9 -2.13 -5.03 11.25
C ARG A 9 -1.37 -6.21 10.66
N PHE A 10 -0.12 -6.36 11.06
CA PHE A 10 0.75 -7.46 10.66
C PHE A 10 1.66 -7.82 11.83
N GLY A 11 1.73 -9.09 12.21
CA GLY A 11 2.60 -9.55 13.31
C GLY A 11 2.33 -8.82 14.63
N ASN A 12 1.05 -8.63 15.00
CA ASN A 12 0.61 -7.90 16.19
C ASN A 12 0.98 -6.40 16.24
N LYS A 13 1.54 -5.85 15.15
CA LYS A 13 1.87 -4.43 15.02
C LYS A 13 0.88 -3.72 14.11
N GLU A 14 0.40 -2.57 14.56
CA GLU A 14 -0.42 -1.68 13.77
C GLU A 14 0.46 -0.82 12.86
N ASN A 15 0.12 -0.78 11.58
CA ASN A 15 0.85 -0.05 10.56
C ASN A 15 -0.11 0.75 9.66
N ARG A 16 0.44 1.77 9.01
CA ARG A 16 -0.30 2.62 8.07
C ARG A 16 0.48 2.80 6.78
N MET A 17 -0.23 2.77 5.67
CA MET A 17 0.33 2.87 4.32
C MET A 17 -0.37 3.94 3.50
N ALA A 18 0.37 4.77 2.75
CA ALA A 18 -0.21 5.80 1.87
C ALA A 18 -0.47 5.23 0.47
N LEU A 19 -1.72 5.03 0.03
CA LEU A 19 -2.05 4.45 -1.27
C LEU A 19 -1.79 5.40 -2.46
N GLY A 20 -1.77 6.70 -2.18
CA GLY A 20 -1.41 7.78 -3.11
C GLY A 20 -2.27 9.03 -2.93
N PRO A 21 -1.94 10.12 -3.65
CA PRO A 21 -2.60 11.41 -3.48
C PRO A 21 -3.98 11.43 -4.15
N TYR A 22 -4.93 12.13 -3.55
CA TYR A 22 -6.23 12.46 -4.14
C TYR A 22 -6.14 13.84 -4.83
N PRO A 23 -6.75 14.05 -6.01
CA PRO A 23 -7.65 13.15 -6.75
C PRO A 23 -6.95 12.23 -7.77
N LEU A 24 -5.62 12.31 -7.89
CA LEU A 24 -4.84 11.53 -8.86
C LEU A 24 -5.12 10.02 -8.75
N ILE A 25 -5.26 9.52 -7.53
CA ILE A 25 -5.77 8.17 -7.26
C ILE A 25 -7.26 8.26 -6.97
N SER A 26 -8.05 7.62 -7.85
CA SER A 26 -9.49 7.47 -7.68
C SER A 26 -9.83 6.55 -6.51
N LEU A 27 -11.06 6.63 -6.00
CA LEU A 27 -11.53 5.71 -4.94
C LEU A 27 -11.48 4.24 -5.40
N ALA A 28 -11.81 3.97 -6.67
CA ALA A 28 -11.75 2.63 -7.24
C ALA A 28 -10.33 2.07 -7.19
N LEU A 29 -9.35 2.84 -7.68
CA LEU A 29 -7.95 2.44 -7.67
C LEU A 29 -7.40 2.30 -6.23
N ALA A 30 -7.84 3.15 -5.30
CA ALA A 30 -7.50 2.99 -3.89
C ALA A 30 -8.03 1.68 -3.29
N ARG A 31 -9.24 1.25 -3.68
CA ARG A 31 -9.82 -0.04 -3.24
C ARG A 31 -9.11 -1.24 -3.84
N GLU A 32 -8.71 -1.18 -5.10
CA GLU A 32 -7.90 -2.23 -5.74
C GLU A 32 -6.57 -2.41 -4.99
N LYS A 33 -5.82 -1.33 -4.77
CA LYS A 33 -4.58 -1.37 -3.98
C LYS A 33 -4.79 -1.90 -2.57
N GLN A 34 -5.93 -1.60 -1.96
CA GLN A 34 -6.28 -2.15 -0.65
C GLN A 34 -6.50 -3.67 -0.69
N ALA A 35 -7.13 -4.19 -1.74
CA ALA A 35 -7.32 -5.62 -1.92
C ALA A 35 -5.98 -6.34 -2.06
N ASP A 36 -5.05 -5.78 -2.85
CA ASP A 36 -3.70 -6.36 -3.02
C ASP A 36 -2.91 -6.37 -1.71
N ILE A 37 -2.95 -5.28 -0.94
CA ILE A 37 -2.31 -5.23 0.38
C ILE A 37 -2.90 -6.27 1.33
N ARG A 38 -4.23 -6.49 1.30
CA ARG A 38 -4.86 -7.54 2.11
C ARG A 38 -4.44 -8.93 1.68
N ARG A 39 -4.27 -9.20 0.38
CA ARG A 39 -3.72 -10.48 -0.13
C ARG A 39 -2.32 -10.73 0.42
N LEU A 40 -1.44 -9.73 0.36
CA LEU A 40 -0.08 -9.84 0.92
C LEU A 40 -0.09 -10.17 2.41
N ILE A 41 -0.96 -9.52 3.20
CA ILE A 41 -1.10 -9.81 4.63
C ILE A 41 -1.54 -11.26 4.86
N LEU A 42 -2.46 -11.78 4.05
CA LEU A 42 -2.93 -13.17 4.14
C LEU A 42 -1.82 -14.17 3.77
N GLU A 43 -0.96 -13.82 2.81
CA GLU A 43 0.21 -14.62 2.43
C GLU A 43 1.35 -14.53 3.46
N GLY A 44 1.20 -13.72 4.51
CA GLY A 44 2.26 -13.51 5.50
C GLY A 44 3.37 -12.59 5.01
N ILE A 45 3.15 -11.85 3.92
CA ILE A 45 4.10 -10.90 3.34
C ILE A 45 3.83 -9.51 3.91
N ASN A 46 4.87 -8.86 4.41
CA ASN A 46 4.74 -7.49 4.88
C ASN A 46 4.55 -6.52 3.69
N PRO A 47 3.40 -5.82 3.60
CA PRO A 47 3.14 -4.89 2.49
C PRO A 47 4.18 -3.78 2.39
N ALA A 48 4.73 -3.33 3.53
CA ALA A 48 5.72 -2.24 3.56
C ALA A 48 7.01 -2.62 2.82
N GLU A 49 7.42 -3.88 2.90
CA GLU A 49 8.57 -4.41 2.16
C GLU A 49 8.25 -4.51 0.68
N LYS A 50 7.06 -5.01 0.29
CA LYS A 50 6.66 -5.06 -1.12
C LYS A 50 6.66 -3.69 -1.79
N ARG A 51 6.14 -2.66 -1.09
CA ARG A 51 6.20 -1.28 -1.60
C ARG A 51 7.64 -0.77 -1.76
N ARG A 52 8.55 -1.12 -0.84
CA ARG A 52 9.96 -0.74 -0.96
C ARG A 52 10.60 -1.43 -2.16
N GLU A 53 10.22 -2.66 -2.44
CA GLU A 53 10.65 -3.42 -3.61
C GLU A 53 10.16 -2.76 -4.90
N ASP A 54 8.86 -2.46 -5.01
CA ASP A 54 8.29 -1.75 -6.16
C ASP A 54 8.93 -0.37 -6.38
N LYS A 55 9.29 0.33 -5.29
CA LYS A 55 9.99 1.61 -5.38
C LYS A 55 11.44 1.47 -5.86
N ARG A 56 12.11 0.35 -5.59
CA ARG A 56 13.48 0.08 -6.08
C ARG A 56 13.50 -0.33 -7.55
N GLY A 57 12.43 -0.96 -8.04
CA GLY A 57 12.27 -1.29 -9.46
C GLY A 57 11.88 -0.09 -10.35
N GLY A 58 11.52 1.05 -9.75
CA GLY A 58 11.35 2.32 -10.45
C GLY A 58 12.68 3.08 -10.49
N GLU A 59 13.59 2.67 -11.36
CA GLU A 59 14.80 3.45 -11.68
C GLU A 59 14.39 4.86 -12.16
N PRO A 60 14.93 5.93 -11.56
CA PRO A 60 14.86 7.25 -12.18
C PRO A 60 15.87 7.28 -13.33
N LEU A 61 15.39 7.42 -14.56
CA LEU A 61 16.20 7.95 -15.66
C LEU A 61 16.39 9.46 -15.46
#